data_AF-A0A2P6R184-F1
#
_entry.id   AF-A0A2P6R184-F1
#
_cell.length_a   1.000
_cell.length_b   1.000
_cell.length_c   1.000
_cell.angle_alpha   90.00
_cell.angle_beta   90.00
_cell.angle_gamma   90.00
#
_symmetry.space_group_name_H-M   'P 1'
#
loop_
_entity.id
_entity.type
_entity.pdbx_description
1 polymer ?
#
loop_
_entity_poly.entity_id
_entity_poly.type
_entity_poly.pdbx_seq_one_letter_code
_entity_poly.pdbx_strand_id
1 'polypeptide(L)'
;MGQSTNHQIMERLFMIMVICYLCGSIVELSGQAVESPQYRVVHSESDFEVRLYRESSWMSAQVRETTSFEKATKDGFHRFSNTVVSVHSW
;
A
#
# COMPACT_ATOMS: atom_id res chain seq x y z
N MET A 1 34.11 42.28 11.50
CA MET A 1 34.38 40.84 11.29
C MET A 1 33.14 39.93 11.36
N GLY A 2 32.02 40.31 12.01
CA GLY A 2 30.86 39.41 12.21
C GLY A 2 29.83 39.30 11.09
N GLN A 3 29.78 40.23 10.12
CA GLN A 3 28.76 40.18 9.05
C GLN A 3 29.01 39.11 7.99
N SER A 4 30.28 38.84 7.65
CA SER A 4 30.64 37.79 6.69
C SER A 4 30.31 36.39 7.21
N THR A 5 30.52 36.14 8.50
CA THR A 5 30.22 34.84 9.14
C THR A 5 28.73 34.53 9.14
N ASN A 6 27.87 35.52 9.39
CA ASN A 6 26.42 35.33 9.37
C ASN A 6 25.89 35.01 7.97
N HIS A 7 26.42 35.67 6.94
CA HIS A 7 26.09 35.37 5.55
C HIS A 7 26.44 33.92 5.19
N GLN A 8 27.64 33.45 5.58
CA GLN A 8 28.07 32.07 5.34
C GLN A 8 27.22 31.03 6.08
N ILE A 9 26.66 31.37 7.25
CA ILE A 9 25.78 30.50 8.01
C ILE A 9 24.40 30.40 7.32
N MET A 10 23.84 31.51 6.84
CA MET A 10 22.53 31.52 6.18
C MET A 10 22.53 30.71 4.88
N GLU A 11 23.60 30.79 4.08
CA GLU A 11 23.77 29.97 2.87
C GLU A 11 23.80 28.46 3.20
N ARG A 12 24.49 28.07 4.28
CA ARG A 12 24.53 26.68 4.75
C ARG A 12 23.15 26.20 5.20
N LEU A 13 22.40 27.04 5.93
CA LEU A 13 21.04 26.72 6.37
C LEU A 13 20.07 26.59 5.18
N PHE A 14 20.21 27.44 4.17
CA PHE A 14 19.42 27.36 2.94
C PHE A 14 19.69 26.06 2.17
N MET A 15 20.97 25.70 2.02
CA MET A 15 21.35 24.43 1.38
C MET A 15 20.81 23.22 2.14
N ILE A 16 20.86 23.22 3.47
CA ILE A 16 20.26 22.15 4.30
C ILE A 16 18.75 22.07 4.07
N MET A 17 18.04 23.20 4.01
CA MET A 17 16.60 23.24 3.78
C MET A 17 16.21 22.66 2.41
N VAL A 18 16.96 23.00 1.36
CA VAL A 18 16.76 22.47 0.00
C VAL A 18 17.02 20.96 -0.04
N ILE A 19 18.08 20.49 0.61
CA ILE A 19 18.38 19.06 0.72
C ILE A 19 17.28 18.33 1.49
N CYS A 20 16.81 18.87 2.61
CA CYS A 20 15.70 18.29 3.37
C CYS A 20 14.41 18.22 2.56
N TYR A 21 14.10 19.24 1.75
CA TYR A 21 12.93 19.25 0.87
C TYR A 21 13.04 18.18 -0.22
N LEU A 22 14.19 18.10 -0.90
CA LEU A 22 14.44 17.11 -1.96
C LEU A 22 14.52 15.68 -1.41
N CYS A 23 15.15 15.46 -0.26
CA CYS A 23 15.22 14.16 0.40
C CYS A 23 13.89 13.75 1.03
N GLY A 24 13.10 14.71 1.55
CA GLY A 24 11.79 14.45 2.13
C GLY A 24 10.82 13.84 1.11
N SER A 25 10.91 14.25 -0.16
CA SER A 25 10.14 13.66 -1.26
C SER A 25 10.54 12.21 -1.60
N ILE A 26 11.72 11.75 -1.17
CA ILE A 26 12.24 10.39 -1.42
C ILE A 26 11.76 9.42 -0.32
N VAL A 27 11.35 9.93 0.85
CA VAL A 27 11.01 9.11 2.02
C VAL A 27 9.55 8.62 2.03
N GLU A 28 8.66 9.16 1.18
CA GLU A 28 7.24 8.75 1.16
C GLU A 28 6.93 7.48 0.35
N LEU A 29 7.92 6.79 -0.21
CA LEU A 29 7.63 5.66 -1.12
C LEU A 29 8.38 4.36 -0.85
N SER A 30 8.56 3.99 0.42
CA SER A 30 8.93 2.60 0.72
C SER A 30 8.23 2.06 1.97
N GLY A 31 7.26 1.16 1.77
CA GLY A 31 7.13 0.00 2.66
C GLY A 31 5.83 -0.19 3.46
N GLN A 32 4.75 0.56 3.18
CA GLN A 32 3.47 0.38 3.90
C GLN A 32 2.23 0.48 2.97
N ALA A 33 2.36 0.16 1.69
CA ALA A 33 1.19 0.08 0.82
C ALA A 33 0.57 -1.32 0.92
N VAL A 34 -0.73 -1.41 1.22
CA VAL A 34 -1.47 -2.67 1.11
C VAL A 34 -1.44 -3.10 -0.34
N GLU A 35 -0.80 -4.24 -0.62
CA GLU A 35 -0.75 -4.79 -1.96
C GLU A 35 -2.17 -5.12 -2.43
N SER A 36 -2.56 -4.56 -3.58
CA SER A 36 -3.83 -4.86 -4.22
C SER A 36 -3.57 -5.63 -5.52
N PRO A 37 -4.46 -6.56 -5.91
CA PRO A 37 -4.34 -7.26 -7.19
C PRO A 37 -4.27 -6.24 -8.33
N GLN A 38 -3.26 -6.35 -9.18
CA GLN A 38 -3.09 -5.43 -10.29
C GLN A 38 -4.16 -5.68 -11.36
N TYR A 39 -4.87 -4.61 -11.74
CA TYR A 39 -5.85 -4.64 -12.82
C TYR A 39 -5.71 -3.42 -13.72
N ARG A 40 -6.21 -3.54 -14.95
CA ARG A 40 -6.40 -2.43 -15.88
C ARG A 40 -7.89 -2.18 -16.05
N VAL A 41 -8.32 -0.92 -15.94
CA VAL A 41 -9.69 -0.55 -16.31
C VAL A 41 -9.81 -0.58 -17.83
N VAL A 42 -10.72 -1.43 -18.31
CA VAL A 42 -11.04 -1.57 -19.74
C VAL A 42 -12.12 -0.58 -20.12
N HIS A 43 -13.09 -0.37 -19.23
CA HIS A 43 -14.23 0.51 -19.43
C HIS A 43 -14.78 0.98 -18.09
N SER A 44 -15.28 2.21 -18.02
CA SER A 44 -15.87 2.78 -16.81
C SER A 44 -17.08 3.62 -17.20
N GLU A 45 -18.21 3.36 -16.54
CA GLU A 45 -19.47 4.10 -16.66
C GLU A 45 -19.87 4.66 -15.28
N SER A 46 -20.96 5.43 -15.21
CA SER A 46 -21.43 6.00 -13.94
C SER A 46 -21.78 4.94 -12.90
N ASP A 47 -22.22 3.76 -13.35
CA ASP A 47 -22.84 2.75 -12.50
C ASP A 47 -21.96 1.50 -12.34
N PHE A 48 -20.93 1.33 -13.18
CA PHE A 48 -20.05 0.16 -13.12
C PHE A 48 -18.67 0.40 -13.76
N GLU A 49 -17.72 -0.47 -13.42
CA GLU A 49 -16.37 -0.49 -13.99
C GLU A 49 -15.98 -1.91 -14.42
N VAL A 50 -15.39 -2.02 -15.60
CA VAL A 50 -14.86 -3.27 -16.17
C VAL A 50 -13.35 -3.33 -15.92
N ARG A 51 -12.91 -4.28 -15.08
CA ARG A 51 -11.51 -4.48 -14.70
C ARG A 51 -10.95 -5.76 -15.31
N LEU A 52 -9.83 -5.64 -16.04
CA LEU A 52 -9.04 -6.78 -16.51
C LEU A 52 -7.91 -7.05 -15.50
N TYR A 53 -8.02 -8.17 -14.79
CA TYR A 53 -7.00 -8.61 -13.84
C TYR A 53 -5.86 -9.33 -14.56
N ARG A 54 -4.63 -9.13 -14.07
CA ARG A 54 -3.47 -9.93 -14.49
C ARG A 54 -3.55 -11.34 -13.89
N GLU A 55 -2.81 -12.28 -14.48
CA GLU A 55 -2.61 -13.60 -13.89
C GLU A 55 -2.12 -13.44 -12.45
N SER A 56 -2.90 -13.98 -11.50
CA SER A 56 -2.68 -13.82 -10.07
C SER A 56 -3.09 -15.10 -9.35
N SER A 57 -2.33 -15.48 -8.32
CA SER A 57 -2.65 -16.61 -7.46
C SER A 57 -3.55 -16.16 -6.30
N TRP A 58 -4.61 -16.91 -6.04
CA TRP A 58 -5.58 -16.62 -4.98
C TRP A 58 -5.65 -17.79 -4.00
N MET A 59 -5.74 -17.49 -2.71
CA MET A 59 -6.07 -18.48 -1.69
C MET A 59 -7.58 -18.51 -1.48
N SER A 60 -8.18 -19.70 -1.50
CA SER A 60 -9.62 -19.91 -1.32
C SER A 60 -9.89 -20.91 -0.20
N ALA A 61 -10.90 -20.65 0.63
CA ALA A 61 -11.37 -21.58 1.66
C ALA A 61 -12.85 -21.94 1.43
N GLN A 62 -13.15 -23.20 1.15
CA GLN A 62 -14.53 -23.67 0.99
C GLN A 62 -15.18 -23.87 2.35
N VAL A 63 -16.22 -23.10 2.69
CA VAL A 63 -17.06 -23.32 3.87
C VAL A 63 -18.28 -24.15 3.45
N ARG A 64 -18.40 -25.37 4.00
CA ARG A 64 -19.59 -26.21 3.83
C ARG A 64 -20.52 -25.99 5.03
N GLU A 65 -21.83 -26.15 4.81
CA GLU A 65 -22.86 -26.14 5.88
C GLU A 65 -23.23 -24.75 6.47
N THR A 66 -23.39 -23.74 5.61
CA THR A 66 -23.97 -22.44 6.02
C THR A 66 -25.14 -22.06 5.11
N THR A 67 -26.24 -21.60 5.70
CA THR A 67 -27.47 -21.18 4.98
C THR A 67 -27.51 -19.68 4.70
N SER A 68 -26.50 -18.92 5.13
CA SER A 68 -26.39 -17.46 4.97
C SER A 68 -25.00 -17.04 4.49
N PHE A 69 -24.96 -16.14 3.51
CA PHE A 69 -23.73 -15.57 2.93
C PHE A 69 -22.87 -14.84 3.96
N GLU A 70 -23.49 -14.14 4.90
CA GLU A 70 -22.79 -13.40 5.95
C GLU A 70 -21.97 -14.34 6.85
N LYS A 71 -22.61 -15.45 7.28
CA LYS A 71 -21.95 -16.46 8.12
C LYS A 71 -20.84 -17.18 7.35
N ALA A 72 -21.09 -17.53 6.09
CA ALA A 72 -20.10 -18.16 5.22
C ALA A 72 -18.85 -17.30 5.02
N THR A 73 -19.03 -15.98 4.82
CA THR A 73 -17.92 -15.03 4.60
C THR A 73 -17.10 -14.85 5.87
N LYS A 74 -17.75 -14.75 7.03
CA LYS A 74 -17.06 -14.65 8.33
C LYS A 74 -16.23 -15.89 8.64
N ASP A 75 -16.84 -17.08 8.51
CA ASP A 75 -16.15 -18.35 8.77
C ASP A 75 -15.01 -18.59 7.78
N GLY A 76 -15.21 -18.20 6.51
CA GLY A 76 -14.19 -18.27 5.46
C GLY A 76 -13.00 -17.35 5.75
N PHE A 77 -13.26 -16.11 6.16
CA PHE A 77 -12.21 -15.14 6.50
C PHE A 77 -11.36 -15.59 7.70
N HIS A 78 -12.00 -16.14 8.75
CA HIS A 78 -11.25 -16.69 9.88
C HIS A 78 -10.31 -17.83 9.47
N ARG A 79 -10.74 -18.71 8.57
CA ARG A 79 -9.90 -19.79 8.05
C ARG A 79 -8.77 -19.27 7.16
N PHE A 80 -9.08 -18.30 6.31
CA PHE A 80 -8.08 -17.67 5.43
C PHE A 80 -6.96 -17.01 6.23
N SER A 81 -7.31 -16.22 7.24
CA SER A 81 -6.34 -15.54 8.12
C SER A 81 -5.40 -16.55 8.80
N ASN A 82 -5.93 -17.69 9.28
CA ASN A 82 -5.09 -18.73 9.86
C ASN A 82 -4.10 -19.36 8.86
N THR A 83 -4.51 -19.56 7.61
CA THR A 83 -3.62 -20.10 6.57
C THR A 83 -2.56 -19.08 6.14
N VAL A 84 -2.94 -17.82 5.93
CA VAL A 84 -1.98 -16.76 5.54
C VAL A 84 -0.90 -16.57 6.59
N VAL A 85 -1.27 -16.53 7.87
CA VAL A 85 -0.31 -16.41 8.98
C VAL A 85 0.64 -17.60 9.03
N SER A 86 0.18 -18.80 8.67
CA SER A 86 1.02 -20.00 8.68
C SER A 86 2.01 -20.06 7.52
N VAL A 87 1.72 -19.48 6.36
CA VAL A 87 2.63 -19.45 5.18
C VAL A 87 3.75 -18.43 5.35
N HIS A 88 3.50 -17.33 6.06
CA HIS A 88 4.50 -16.28 6.31
C HIS A 88 5.52 -16.64 7.41
N SER A 89 5.40 -17.82 8.03
CA SER A 89 6.23 -18.33 9.14
C SER A 89 7.26 -19.40 8.70
N TRP A 90 7.46 -19.60 7.39
CA TRP A 90 8.44 -20.54 6.82
C TRP A 90 9.47 -19.82 5.95
#